data_AF-A0A4Q2LM40-F1
#
_entry.id   AF-A0A4Q2LM40-F1
#
_cell.length_a   1.000
_cell.length_b   1.000
_cell.length_c   1.000
_cell.angle_alpha   90.00
_cell.angle_beta   90.00
_cell.angle_gamma   90.00
#
_symmetry.space_group_name_H-M   'P 1'
#
loop_
_entity.id
_entity.type
_entity.pdbx_description
1 polymer ?
#
loop_
_entity_poly.entity_id
_entity_poly.type
_entity_poly.pdbx_seq_one_letter_code
_entity_poly.pdbx_strand_id
1 'polypeptide(L)'
;MPTWKLLSGISGYYVSEPVEVSLDSDGALTRISWDCEEPLETSIQVQTSLSRNGGYDWTDWKTCVNNNSLPDTYEEQSINFLLRFRVFINRNDYLTRPVLKSIEVLFDPILIIDNRGDTKLQPEIWITKEGHGDFKMINTSFGNEEFSFVGLSNNETVYVNNEREFIETDLALTYRYNSFNDKYLNLPPGKNIFRINGNAKIRLRYQYKTVQ
;
A
#
# COMPACT_ATOMS: atom_id res chain seq x y z
N MET A 1 47.19 9.14 5.62
CA MET A 1 47.31 9.02 4.16
C MET A 1 46.07 8.28 3.65
N PRO A 2 45.30 8.83 2.70
CA PRO A 2 44.18 8.10 2.12
C PRO A 2 44.71 6.85 1.40
N THR A 3 44.18 5.69 1.74
CA THR A 3 44.53 4.43 1.07
C THR A 3 43.95 4.41 -0.34
N TRP A 4 44.54 3.68 -1.28
CA TRP A 4 43.96 3.52 -2.62
C TRP A 4 42.53 3.00 -2.59
N LYS A 5 42.15 2.23 -1.56
CA LYS A 5 40.75 1.85 -1.29
C LYS A 5 39.85 3.07 -1.07
N LEU A 6 40.31 4.04 -0.27
CA LEU A 6 39.61 5.30 0.02
C LEU A 6 39.55 6.23 -1.21
N LEU A 7 40.60 6.23 -2.04
CA LEU A 7 40.70 6.99 -3.30
C LEU A 7 39.93 6.35 -4.47
N SER A 8 39.78 5.03 -4.47
CA SER A 8 39.07 4.30 -5.52
C SER A 8 37.55 4.31 -5.35
N GLY A 9 37.06 4.54 -4.12
CA GLY A 9 35.62 4.54 -3.83
C GLY A 9 34.90 3.23 -4.13
N ILE A 10 35.64 2.13 -4.36
CA ILE A 10 35.06 0.84 -4.79
C ILE A 10 34.44 0.16 -3.56
N SER A 11 33.17 0.47 -3.30
CA SER A 11 32.29 -0.36 -2.50
C SER A 11 31.58 -1.34 -3.43
N GLY A 12 31.69 -2.64 -3.13
CA GLY A 12 30.90 -3.64 -3.81
C GLY A 12 29.43 -3.48 -3.43
N TYR A 13 28.54 -3.60 -4.40
CA TYR A 13 27.10 -3.61 -4.17
C TYR A 13 26.47 -4.76 -4.94
N TYR A 14 25.41 -5.32 -4.37
CA TYR A 14 24.51 -6.22 -5.08
C TYR A 14 23.42 -5.40 -5.76
N VAL A 15 23.01 -5.77 -6.97
CA VAL A 15 21.83 -5.20 -7.66
C VAL A 15 20.86 -6.33 -7.95
N SER A 16 19.59 -6.12 -7.64
CA SER A 16 18.53 -7.06 -7.99
C SER A 16 18.21 -7.01 -9.48
N GLU A 17 17.69 -8.11 -10.01
CA GLU A 17 16.93 -8.04 -11.26
C GLU A 17 15.72 -7.09 -11.09
N PRO A 18 15.27 -6.42 -12.17
CA PRO A 18 14.03 -5.67 -12.15
C PRO A 18 12.83 -6.55 -11.79
N VAL A 19 12.04 -6.09 -10.84
CA VAL A 19 10.77 -6.72 -10.43
C VAL A 19 9.63 -5.85 -10.92
N GLU A 20 8.69 -6.44 -11.66
CA GLU A 20 7.48 -5.76 -12.08
C GLU A 20 6.48 -5.66 -10.93
N VAL A 21 6.01 -4.45 -10.66
CA VAL A 21 4.97 -4.16 -9.68
C VAL A 21 3.81 -3.51 -10.40
N SER A 22 2.68 -4.21 -10.44
CA SER A 22 1.44 -3.73 -11.07
C SER A 22 0.27 -4.00 -10.13
N LEU A 23 -0.46 -2.95 -9.78
CA LEU A 23 -1.64 -3.00 -8.92
C LEU A 23 -2.77 -2.17 -9.54
N ASP A 24 -3.96 -2.76 -9.60
CA ASP A 24 -5.17 -2.10 -10.09
C ASP A 24 -5.85 -1.35 -8.94
N SER A 25 -5.33 -0.16 -8.63
CA SER A 25 -5.84 0.73 -7.57
C SER A 25 -5.50 2.19 -7.88
N ASP A 26 -6.15 3.14 -7.19
CA ASP A 26 -5.85 4.57 -7.34
C ASP A 26 -4.40 4.89 -6.93
N GLY A 27 -3.85 4.10 -6.00
CA GLY A 27 -2.43 4.03 -5.70
C GLY A 27 -2.16 3.02 -4.59
N ALA A 28 -1.05 3.16 -3.87
CA ALA A 28 -0.75 2.31 -2.72
C ALA A 28 0.10 3.01 -1.66
N LEU A 29 -0.11 2.61 -0.40
CA LEU A 29 0.86 2.86 0.66
C LEU A 29 1.99 1.85 0.53
N THR A 30 3.22 2.35 0.41
CA THR A 30 4.40 1.50 0.25
C THR A 30 5.18 1.42 1.55
N ARG A 31 5.80 0.26 1.80
CA ARG A 31 6.75 0.09 2.90
C ARG A 31 7.88 -0.84 2.47
N ILE A 32 9.11 -0.43 2.69
CA ILE A 32 10.30 -1.26 2.52
C ILE A 32 10.88 -1.61 3.89
N SER A 33 11.16 -2.88 4.10
CA SER A 33 11.77 -3.41 5.32
C SER A 33 12.81 -4.46 4.99
N TRP A 34 13.80 -4.62 5.85
CA TRP A 34 14.79 -5.67 5.72
C TRP A 34 15.25 -6.17 7.08
N ASP A 35 15.54 -7.48 7.12
CA ASP A 35 16.12 -8.15 8.28
C ASP A 35 17.63 -8.30 8.07
N CYS A 36 18.40 -7.82 9.04
CA CYS A 36 19.84 -7.84 8.98
C CYS A 36 20.51 -8.03 10.34
N GLU A 37 21.69 -8.65 10.31
CA GLU A 37 22.63 -8.68 11.42
C GLU A 37 23.76 -7.70 11.11
N GLU A 38 23.84 -6.63 11.89
CA GLU A 38 24.87 -5.59 11.78
C GLU A 38 25.73 -5.58 13.05
N PRO A 39 26.83 -6.34 13.09
CA PRO A 39 27.82 -6.25 14.15
C PRO A 39 28.46 -4.85 14.23
N LEU A 40 29.18 -4.57 15.32
CA LEU A 40 29.90 -3.31 15.51
C LEU A 40 30.78 -2.96 14.29
N GLU A 41 30.75 -1.67 13.91
CA GLU A 41 31.48 -1.11 12.78
C GLU A 41 31.13 -1.69 11.39
N THR A 42 29.93 -2.22 11.25
CA THR A 42 29.35 -2.63 9.96
C THR A 42 28.14 -1.77 9.64
N SER A 43 27.82 -1.63 8.36
CA SER A 43 26.57 -0.98 7.94
C SER A 43 26.03 -1.56 6.63
N ILE A 44 24.72 -1.66 6.55
CA ILE A 44 23.97 -2.07 5.37
C ILE A 44 23.14 -0.88 4.92
N GLN A 45 23.29 -0.52 3.66
CA GLN A 45 22.51 0.53 3.03
C GLN A 45 21.75 -0.04 1.85
N VAL A 46 20.42 0.12 1.86
CA VAL A 46 19.55 -0.25 0.76
C VAL A 46 19.19 1.00 -0.03
N GLN A 47 19.24 0.90 -1.35
CA GLN A 47 18.77 1.95 -2.25
C GLN A 47 17.85 1.37 -3.30
N THR A 48 16.89 2.16 -3.76
CA THR A 48 15.92 1.75 -4.78
C THR A 48 15.94 2.70 -5.97
N SER A 49 15.50 2.19 -7.11
CA SER A 49 15.37 2.92 -8.37
C SER A 49 14.15 2.35 -9.09
N LEU A 50 13.33 3.23 -9.67
CA LEU A 50 12.06 2.89 -10.29
C LEU A 50 12.10 3.21 -11.78
N SER A 51 11.43 2.40 -12.60
CA SER A 51 11.18 2.69 -14.01
C SER A 51 9.69 2.62 -14.32
N ARG A 52 9.14 3.71 -14.89
CA ARG A 52 7.71 3.82 -15.25
C ARG A 52 7.44 3.54 -16.73
N ASN A 53 8.48 3.26 -17.52
CA ASN A 53 8.38 3.03 -18.95
C ASN A 53 8.89 1.64 -19.37
N GLY A 54 8.76 0.63 -18.49
CA GLY A 54 9.19 -0.74 -18.83
C GLY A 54 10.70 -0.92 -18.92
N GLY A 55 11.48 -0.08 -18.23
CA GLY A 55 12.92 -0.27 -18.05
C GLY A 55 13.82 0.60 -18.92
N TYR A 56 13.28 1.47 -19.78
CA TYR A 56 14.10 2.37 -20.61
C TYR A 56 14.76 3.48 -19.79
N ASP A 57 13.98 4.14 -18.93
CA ASP A 57 14.47 5.20 -18.03
C ASP A 57 14.27 4.80 -16.58
N TRP A 58 15.25 5.13 -15.75
CA TRP A 58 15.28 4.82 -14.33
C TRP A 58 15.46 6.09 -13.51
N THR A 59 14.76 6.19 -12.38
CA THR A 59 15.04 7.24 -11.41
C THR A 59 16.44 7.08 -10.82
N ASP A 60 17.01 8.17 -10.33
CA ASP A 60 18.23 8.13 -9.54
C ASP A 60 18.07 7.19 -8.35
N TRP A 61 19.18 6.56 -7.95
CA TRP A 61 19.18 5.69 -6.79
C TRP A 61 18.96 6.48 -5.51
N LYS A 62 17.90 6.15 -4.77
CA LYS A 62 17.56 6.81 -3.50
C LYS A 62 17.74 5.87 -2.33
N THR A 63 18.29 6.40 -1.23
CA THR A 63 18.48 5.64 0.00
C THR A 63 17.16 5.39 0.69
N CYS A 64 16.92 4.13 1.05
CA CYS A 64 15.76 3.72 1.82
C CYS A 64 16.07 3.77 3.32
N VAL A 65 15.02 3.92 4.12
CA VAL A 65 15.08 3.79 5.59
C VAL A 65 14.31 2.52 5.97
N ASN A 66 14.87 1.71 6.86
CA ASN A 66 14.26 0.44 7.24
C ASN A 66 12.89 0.70 7.89
N ASN A 67 11.87 -0.08 7.50
CA ASN A 67 10.48 0.05 7.93
C ASN A 67 9.81 1.39 7.57
N ASN A 68 10.24 2.02 6.48
CA ASN A 68 9.70 3.31 6.03
C ASN A 68 9.13 3.20 4.60
N SER A 69 8.52 4.29 4.11
CA SER A 69 7.96 4.37 2.77
C SER A 69 9.03 4.26 1.68
N LEU A 70 8.64 3.67 0.56
CA LEU A 70 9.52 3.52 -0.60
C LEU A 70 9.78 4.90 -1.23
N PRO A 71 11.04 5.31 -1.45
CA PRO A 71 11.35 6.55 -2.15
C PRO A 71 10.74 6.59 -3.56
N ASP A 72 10.41 7.78 -4.05
CA ASP A 72 9.80 8.01 -5.38
C ASP A 72 8.44 7.35 -5.62
N THR A 73 7.79 6.90 -4.54
CA THR A 73 6.38 6.53 -4.55
C THR A 73 5.57 7.55 -3.78
N TYR A 74 4.38 7.83 -4.30
CA TYR A 74 3.42 8.76 -3.71
C TYR A 74 2.08 8.04 -3.66
N GLU A 75 1.31 8.30 -2.61
CA GLU A 75 0.09 7.54 -2.31
C GLU A 75 -0.91 7.57 -3.48
N GLU A 76 -1.08 8.72 -4.13
CA GLU A 76 -2.06 8.95 -5.21
C GLU A 76 -1.56 8.59 -6.62
N GLN A 77 -0.40 7.93 -6.73
CA GLN A 77 0.13 7.52 -8.02
C GLN A 77 -0.20 6.06 -8.30
N SER A 78 -0.66 5.78 -9.52
CA SER A 78 -0.83 4.42 -10.02
C SER A 78 0.45 3.63 -9.85
N ILE A 79 0.31 2.42 -9.30
CA ILE A 79 1.42 1.51 -9.04
C ILE A 79 1.57 0.62 -10.26
N ASN A 80 2.27 1.15 -11.27
CA ASN A 80 2.73 0.38 -12.41
C ASN A 80 4.16 0.82 -12.75
N PHE A 81 5.14 0.06 -12.27
CA PHE A 81 6.55 0.33 -12.48
C PHE A 81 7.41 -0.92 -12.29
N LEU A 82 8.61 -0.88 -12.86
CA LEU A 82 9.68 -1.81 -12.48
C LEU A 82 10.44 -1.24 -11.29
N LEU A 83 10.66 -2.08 -10.28
CA LEU A 83 11.46 -1.79 -9.11
C LEU A 83 12.77 -2.57 -9.19
N ARG A 84 13.87 -1.90 -8.90
CA ARG A 84 15.13 -2.58 -8.56
C ARG A 84 15.70 -2.02 -7.28
N PHE A 85 16.42 -2.84 -6.54
CA PHE A 85 17.13 -2.42 -5.36
C PHE A 85 18.62 -2.75 -5.48
N ARG A 86 19.44 -1.98 -4.77
CA ARG A 86 20.85 -2.30 -4.58
C ARG A 86 21.21 -2.22 -3.11
N VAL A 87 22.14 -3.06 -2.70
CA VAL A 87 22.57 -3.18 -1.31
C VAL A 87 24.06 -2.95 -1.23
N PHE A 88 24.44 -1.98 -0.40
CA PHE A 88 25.83 -1.76 -0.01
C PHE A 88 26.05 -2.42 1.34
N ILE A 89 27.11 -3.21 1.41
CA ILE A 89 27.54 -3.86 2.65
C ILE A 89 28.91 -3.32 2.99
N ASN A 90 28.98 -2.52 4.05
CA ASN A 90 30.20 -1.88 4.51
C ASN A 90 30.70 -2.53 5.79
N ARG A 91 32.02 -2.62 5.90
CA ARG A 91 32.74 -3.33 6.94
C ARG A 91 34.11 -2.68 7.14
N ASN A 92 34.43 -2.36 8.40
CA ASN A 92 35.76 -1.86 8.76
C ASN A 92 36.70 -2.95 9.27
N ASP A 93 36.19 -4.03 9.87
CA ASP A 93 36.99 -5.14 10.42
C ASP A 93 36.72 -6.47 9.70
N TYR A 94 37.78 -7.19 9.31
CA TYR A 94 37.74 -8.50 8.65
C TYR A 94 37.25 -9.66 9.53
N LEU A 95 36.94 -9.44 10.81
CA LEU A 95 36.35 -10.43 11.71
C LEU A 95 34.82 -10.29 11.88
N THR A 96 34.23 -9.11 11.66
CA THR A 96 32.79 -8.87 11.80
C THR A 96 32.06 -8.91 10.46
N ARG A 97 31.18 -9.88 10.22
CA ARG A 97 30.47 -9.99 8.92
C ARG A 97 29.02 -9.53 9.08
N PRO A 98 28.60 -8.44 8.42
CA PRO A 98 27.18 -8.13 8.32
C PRO A 98 26.47 -9.14 7.40
N VAL A 99 25.23 -9.48 7.75
CA VAL A 99 24.41 -10.42 6.98
C VAL A 99 23.05 -9.79 6.73
N LEU A 100 22.69 -9.62 5.46
CA LEU A 100 21.32 -9.32 5.04
C LEU A 100 20.59 -10.64 4.85
N LYS A 101 19.49 -10.84 5.57
CA LYS A 101 18.69 -12.08 5.51
C LYS A 101 17.59 -11.98 4.46
N SER A 102 16.81 -10.90 4.51
CA SER A 102 15.70 -10.66 3.58
C SER A 102 15.45 -9.18 3.36
N ILE A 103 14.87 -8.85 2.20
CA ILE A 103 14.26 -7.55 1.90
C ILE A 103 12.81 -7.82 1.53
N GLU A 104 11.91 -7.05 2.11
CA GLU A 104 10.47 -7.11 1.88
C GLU A 104 9.98 -5.74 1.45
N VAL A 105 9.15 -5.73 0.42
CA VAL A 105 8.46 -4.53 -0.06
C VAL A 105 6.98 -4.82 -0.07
N LEU A 106 6.23 -4.04 0.70
CA LEU A 106 4.80 -4.15 0.86
C LEU A 106 4.10 -3.01 0.13
N PHE A 107 3.00 -3.36 -0.53
CA PHE A 107 2.13 -2.45 -1.25
C PHE A 107 0.70 -2.67 -0.74
N ASP A 108 0.19 -1.71 0.01
CA ASP A 108 -1.21 -1.73 0.48
C ASP A 108 -2.06 -0.89 -0.49
N PRO A 109 -2.99 -1.49 -1.26
CA PRO A 109 -3.85 -0.76 -2.18
C PRO A 109 -4.69 0.29 -1.46
N ILE A 110 -4.82 1.46 -2.07
CA ILE A 110 -5.72 2.51 -1.60
C ILE A 110 -6.78 2.89 -2.62
N LEU A 111 -7.89 3.40 -2.11
CA LEU A 111 -8.98 4.02 -2.83
C LEU A 111 -9.11 5.46 -2.37
N ILE A 112 -9.18 6.42 -3.30
CA ILE A 112 -9.23 7.85 -2.99
C ILE A 112 -10.58 8.41 -3.43
N ILE A 113 -11.29 9.04 -2.49
CA ILE A 113 -12.57 9.69 -2.76
C ILE A 113 -12.51 11.15 -2.30
N ASP A 114 -12.59 12.06 -3.25
CA ASP A 114 -12.62 13.51 -3.00
C ASP A 114 -14.06 14.00 -2.85
N ASN A 115 -14.50 14.24 -1.61
CA ASN A 115 -15.79 14.85 -1.33
C ASN A 115 -15.69 16.37 -1.53
N ARG A 116 -16.12 16.83 -2.71
CA ARG A 116 -16.16 18.26 -3.09
C ARG A 116 -17.41 19.01 -2.61
N GLY A 117 -18.28 18.35 -1.85
CA GLY A 117 -19.43 19.00 -1.20
C GLY A 117 -19.04 19.66 0.12
N ASP A 118 -20.00 20.37 0.71
CA ASP A 118 -19.82 21.08 1.98
C ASP A 118 -20.28 20.27 3.20
N THR A 119 -20.89 19.10 2.96
CA THR A 119 -21.37 18.21 4.00
C THR A 119 -20.87 16.78 3.78
N LYS A 120 -21.01 15.97 4.83
CA LYS A 120 -20.62 14.57 4.82
C LYS A 120 -21.47 13.76 3.82
N LEU A 121 -20.83 12.84 3.11
CA LEU A 121 -21.52 11.93 2.17
C LEU A 121 -21.60 10.52 2.74
N GLN A 122 -22.76 9.89 2.56
CA GLN A 122 -22.99 8.49 2.87
C GLN A 122 -23.32 7.79 1.55
N PRO A 123 -22.33 7.21 0.87
CA PRO A 123 -22.51 6.69 -0.48
C PRO A 123 -23.27 5.36 -0.47
N GLU A 124 -23.64 4.88 -1.65
CA GLU A 124 -23.94 3.47 -1.87
C GLU A 124 -22.69 2.75 -2.34
N ILE A 125 -22.47 1.54 -1.86
CA ILE A 125 -21.29 0.71 -2.20
C ILE A 125 -21.74 -0.69 -2.61
N TRP A 126 -21.10 -1.24 -3.63
CA TRP A 126 -21.17 -2.64 -4.02
C TRP A 126 -19.77 -3.25 -3.87
N ILE A 127 -19.70 -4.39 -3.21
CA ILE A 127 -18.46 -5.13 -2.93
C ILE A 127 -18.64 -6.52 -3.52
N THR A 128 -17.98 -6.79 -4.64
CA THR A 128 -17.94 -8.13 -5.23
C THR A 128 -16.64 -8.81 -4.81
N LYS A 129 -16.73 -9.81 -3.93
CA LYS A 129 -15.57 -10.46 -3.32
C LYS A 129 -14.84 -11.37 -4.31
N GLU A 130 -13.51 -11.31 -4.34
CA GLU A 130 -12.66 -12.24 -5.08
C GLU A 130 -11.93 -13.19 -4.12
N GLY A 131 -12.29 -14.47 -4.14
CA GLY A 131 -11.90 -15.47 -3.14
C GLY A 131 -12.71 -15.38 -1.85
N HIS A 132 -12.68 -16.41 -1.01
CA HIS A 132 -13.37 -16.38 0.29
C HIS A 132 -12.56 -15.60 1.33
N GLY A 133 -13.23 -14.80 2.17
CA GLY A 133 -12.59 -14.16 3.33
C GLY A 133 -13.18 -12.80 3.68
N ASP A 134 -12.46 -12.07 4.53
CA ASP A 134 -12.90 -10.78 5.05
C ASP A 134 -12.66 -9.65 4.04
N PHE A 135 -13.43 -8.59 4.19
CA PHE A 135 -13.24 -7.33 3.47
C PHE A 135 -13.23 -6.18 4.47
N LYS A 136 -12.22 -5.31 4.37
CA LYS A 136 -12.12 -4.11 5.22
C LYS A 136 -11.67 -2.91 4.41
N MET A 137 -12.22 -1.77 4.78
CA MET A 137 -11.90 -0.47 4.23
C MET A 137 -11.65 0.49 5.40
N ILE A 138 -10.42 1.01 5.51
CA ILE A 138 -9.99 1.83 6.65
C ILE A 138 -9.66 3.24 6.16
N ASN A 139 -10.35 4.25 6.68
CA ASN A 139 -10.09 5.64 6.33
C ASN A 139 -8.83 6.17 7.04
N THR A 140 -7.68 6.09 6.37
CA THR A 140 -6.39 6.54 6.94
C THR A 140 -6.29 8.06 7.06
N SER A 141 -7.11 8.81 6.32
CA SER A 141 -7.17 10.27 6.39
C SER A 141 -8.06 10.81 7.52
N PHE A 142 -8.98 10.00 8.04
CA PHE A 142 -9.96 10.44 9.04
C PHE A 142 -10.13 9.40 10.14
N GLY A 143 -9.28 9.50 11.17
CA GLY A 143 -9.44 8.75 12.42
C GLY A 143 -9.28 7.23 12.34
N ASN A 144 -8.84 6.67 11.19
CA ASN A 144 -8.79 5.23 10.95
C ASN A 144 -10.15 4.54 11.15
N GLU A 145 -11.23 5.21 10.77
CA GLU A 145 -12.56 4.60 10.79
C GLU A 145 -12.61 3.38 9.85
N GLU A 146 -13.13 2.26 10.36
CA GLU A 146 -13.18 0.98 9.66
C GLU A 146 -14.62 0.69 9.22
N PHE A 147 -14.78 0.34 7.94
CA PHE A 147 -15.96 -0.27 7.37
C PHE A 147 -15.58 -1.70 6.98
N SER A 148 -16.24 -2.73 7.54
CA SER A 148 -15.80 -4.12 7.30
C SER A 148 -16.90 -5.17 7.35
N PHE A 149 -16.65 -6.25 6.60
CA PHE A 149 -17.40 -7.50 6.60
C PHE A 149 -16.47 -8.68 6.86
N VAL A 150 -16.98 -9.67 7.59
CA VAL A 150 -16.30 -10.94 7.88
C VAL A 150 -16.90 -12.06 7.04
N GLY A 151 -16.06 -12.97 6.52
CA GLY A 151 -16.50 -14.20 5.87
C GLY A 151 -17.40 -13.98 4.64
N LEU A 152 -17.01 -13.08 3.74
CA LEU A 152 -17.65 -12.96 2.44
C LEU A 152 -17.29 -14.17 1.56
N SER A 153 -18.28 -14.70 0.85
CA SER A 153 -18.08 -15.84 -0.04
C SER A 153 -17.41 -15.39 -1.33
N ASN A 154 -16.69 -16.30 -2.00
CA ASN A 154 -16.13 -16.01 -3.32
C ASN A 154 -17.25 -15.63 -4.31
N ASN A 155 -17.05 -14.55 -5.08
CA ASN A 155 -17.98 -13.97 -6.05
C ASN A 155 -19.30 -13.44 -5.49
N GLU A 156 -19.47 -13.38 -4.17
CA GLU A 156 -20.62 -12.72 -3.56
C GLU A 156 -20.54 -11.20 -3.78
N THR A 157 -21.68 -10.60 -4.10
CA THR A 157 -21.84 -9.15 -4.15
C THR A 157 -22.68 -8.67 -2.98
N VAL A 158 -22.07 -7.88 -2.10
CA VAL A 158 -22.76 -7.17 -1.02
C VAL A 158 -23.02 -5.73 -1.44
N TYR A 159 -24.27 -5.32 -1.39
CA TYR A 159 -24.73 -3.95 -1.55
C TYR A 159 -24.98 -3.31 -0.18
N VAL A 160 -24.48 -2.08 0.02
CA VAL A 160 -24.76 -1.29 1.22
C VAL A 160 -25.20 0.12 0.83
N ASN A 161 -26.36 0.52 1.34
CA ASN A 161 -26.81 1.90 1.34
C ASN A 161 -26.45 2.54 2.68
N ASN A 162 -25.39 3.36 2.71
CA ASN A 162 -24.88 3.93 3.97
C ASN A 162 -25.77 5.05 4.54
N GLU A 163 -26.69 5.60 3.75
CA GLU A 163 -27.64 6.63 4.22
C GLU A 163 -28.89 5.98 4.87
N ARG A 164 -29.35 4.85 4.34
CA ARG A 164 -30.52 4.11 4.84
C ARG A 164 -30.17 2.96 5.78
N GLU A 165 -28.89 2.70 6.00
CA GLU A 165 -28.40 1.58 6.81
C GLU A 165 -28.93 0.22 6.32
N PHE A 166 -29.01 0.09 4.99
CA PHE A 166 -29.57 -1.09 4.32
C PHE A 166 -28.47 -1.93 3.69
N ILE A 167 -28.46 -3.24 3.99
CA ILE A 167 -27.49 -4.21 3.47
C ILE A 167 -28.25 -5.32 2.75
N GLU A 168 -27.81 -5.62 1.52
CA GLU A 168 -28.32 -6.71 0.69
C GLU A 168 -27.15 -7.54 0.14
N THR A 169 -27.38 -8.82 -0.10
CA THR A 169 -26.42 -9.73 -0.72
C THR A 169 -27.11 -10.53 -1.83
N ASP A 170 -26.36 -10.90 -2.86
CA ASP A 170 -26.83 -11.79 -3.92
C ASP A 170 -26.90 -13.27 -3.47
N LEU A 171 -26.38 -13.60 -2.29
CA LEU A 171 -26.51 -14.94 -1.71
C LEU A 171 -27.92 -15.19 -1.14
N ALA A 172 -28.54 -16.27 -1.59
CA ALA A 172 -29.84 -16.72 -1.09
C ALA A 172 -29.80 -16.99 0.42
N LEU A 173 -30.87 -16.58 1.13
CA LEU A 173 -31.10 -16.83 2.56
C LEU A 173 -29.93 -16.38 3.47
N THR A 174 -29.14 -15.39 3.03
CA THR A 174 -27.99 -14.90 3.78
C THR A 174 -28.28 -13.53 4.37
N TYR A 175 -28.05 -13.37 5.67
CA TYR A 175 -28.27 -12.13 6.41
C TYR A 175 -26.93 -11.51 6.81
N ARG A 176 -26.49 -10.45 6.12
CA ARG A 176 -25.12 -9.91 6.27
C ARG A 176 -24.89 -8.93 7.41
N TYR A 177 -25.94 -8.45 8.07
CA TYR A 177 -25.80 -7.57 9.24
C TYR A 177 -25.04 -8.25 10.39
N ASN A 178 -25.15 -9.58 10.56
CA ASN A 178 -24.40 -10.30 11.59
C ASN A 178 -22.87 -10.36 11.34
N SER A 179 -22.46 -10.09 10.10
CA SER A 179 -21.08 -10.17 9.63
C SER A 179 -20.50 -8.78 9.35
N PHE A 180 -21.30 -7.73 9.59
CA PHE A 180 -20.94 -6.33 9.43
C PHE A 180 -20.46 -5.77 10.77
N ASN A 181 -19.59 -4.77 10.74
CA ASN A 181 -19.04 -4.15 11.94
C ASN A 181 -19.89 -2.99 12.51
N ASP A 182 -21.13 -2.82 12.03
CA ASP A 182 -22.07 -1.75 12.37
C ASP A 182 -21.53 -0.32 12.16
N LYS A 183 -20.55 -0.15 11.25
CA LYS A 183 -19.99 1.16 10.91
C LYS A 183 -20.22 1.47 9.44
N TYR A 184 -21.24 2.26 9.18
CA TYR A 184 -21.57 2.73 7.83
C TYR A 184 -20.56 3.74 7.31
N LEU A 185 -20.33 3.71 6.00
CA LEU A 185 -19.37 4.58 5.36
C LEU A 185 -19.82 6.04 5.43
N ASN A 186 -18.93 6.88 5.93
CA ASN A 186 -19.11 8.31 6.04
C ASN A 186 -17.89 9.02 5.45
N LEU A 187 -18.13 9.97 4.56
CA LEU A 187 -17.10 10.72 3.83
C LEU A 187 -17.20 12.20 4.19
N PRO A 188 -16.46 12.68 5.20
CA PRO A 188 -16.32 14.11 5.47
C PRO A 188 -15.87 14.91 4.22
N PRO A 189 -16.15 16.22 4.16
CA PRO A 189 -15.63 17.11 3.11
C PRO A 189 -14.11 17.00 2.98
N GLY A 190 -13.63 16.96 1.73
CA GLY A 190 -12.21 16.81 1.38
C GLY A 190 -11.82 15.41 0.91
N LYS A 191 -10.50 15.18 0.84
CA LYS A 191 -9.92 13.92 0.38
C LYS A 191 -10.04 12.84 1.46
N ASN A 192 -10.70 11.74 1.10
CA ASN A 192 -10.81 10.54 1.91
C ASN A 192 -9.95 9.44 1.30
N ILE A 193 -8.94 8.98 2.04
CA ILE A 193 -8.00 7.93 1.62
C ILE A 193 -8.34 6.66 2.39
N PHE A 194 -8.66 5.61 1.65
CA PHE A 194 -9.04 4.33 2.20
C PHE A 194 -7.99 3.26 1.90
N ARG A 195 -7.45 2.62 2.93
CA ARG A 195 -6.71 1.38 2.78
C ARG A 195 -7.69 0.22 2.61
N ILE A 196 -7.48 -0.60 1.58
CA ILE A 196 -8.32 -1.77 1.30
C ILE A 196 -7.60 -3.04 1.75
N ASN A 197 -8.30 -3.88 2.52
CA ASN A 197 -7.84 -5.20 2.91
C ASN A 197 -8.86 -6.25 2.45
N GLY A 198 -8.37 -7.27 1.74
CA GLY A 198 -9.20 -8.32 1.15
C GLY A 198 -9.54 -8.01 -0.31
N ASN A 199 -9.28 -8.98 -1.19
CA ASN A 199 -9.48 -8.84 -2.63
C ASN A 199 -10.98 -8.73 -2.95
N ALA A 200 -11.38 -7.61 -3.55
CA ALA A 200 -12.75 -7.37 -3.99
C ALA A 200 -12.79 -6.28 -5.06
N LYS A 201 -13.80 -6.34 -5.92
CA LYS A 201 -14.18 -5.24 -6.82
C LYS A 201 -15.14 -4.32 -6.10
N ILE A 202 -14.82 -3.03 -6.07
CA ILE A 202 -15.61 -2.01 -5.39
C ILE A 202 -16.26 -1.10 -6.42
N ARG A 203 -17.56 -0.84 -6.27
CA ARG A 203 -18.27 0.21 -7.01
C ARG A 203 -18.93 1.12 -6.01
N LEU A 204 -18.82 2.43 -6.23
CA LEU A 204 -19.44 3.46 -5.40
C LEU A 204 -20.39 4.31 -6.21
N ARG A 205 -21.48 4.72 -5.59
CA ARG A 205 -22.39 5.74 -6.11
C ARG A 205 -22.64 6.77 -5.03
N TYR A 206 -22.42 8.04 -5.36
CA TYR A 206 -22.58 9.15 -4.44
C TYR A 206 -22.98 10.42 -5.18
N GLN A 207 -23.53 11.37 -4.42
CA GLN A 207 -23.92 12.69 -4.92
C GLN A 207 -23.39 13.74 -3.95
N TYR A 208 -22.67 14.74 -4.48
CA TYR A 208 -22.21 15.87 -3.65
C TYR A 208 -23.41 16.65 -3.12
N LYS A 209 -23.35 16.98 -1.83
CA LYS A 209 -24.35 17.79 -1.14
C LYS A 209 -23.69 19.12 -0.75
N THR A 210 -24.32 20.23 -1.10
CA THR A 210 -23.90 21.59 -0.74
C THR A 210 -24.90 22.16 0.24
N VAL A 211 -24.45 22.90 1.25
CA VAL A 211 -25.35 23.63 2.13
C VAL A 211 -25.69 24.94 1.43
N GLN A 212 -26.89 25.04 0.86
CA GLN A 212 -27.42 26.31 0.34
C GLN A 212 -27.99 27.15 1.48
#